data_AF-A0AAD3H972-F1
#
_entry.id   AF-A0AAD3H972-F1
#
_cell.length_a   1.000
_cell.length_b   1.000
_cell.length_c   1.000
_cell.angle_alpha   90.00
_cell.angle_beta   90.00
_cell.angle_gamma   90.00
#
_symmetry.space_group_name_H-M   'P 1'
#
loop_
_entity.id
_entity.type
_entity.pdbx_description
1 polymer ?
#
loop_
_entity_poly.entity_id
_entity_poly.type
_entity_poly.pdbx_seq_one_letter_code
_entity_poly.pdbx_strand_id
1 'polypeptide(L)'
;MFNNAFRTVSRKAMAQSRRGMATIYDKAIRADAHNNVKAKMLSDPATYPLIVILGFAVSFCSGFGVWFLTSASDVRIDPTKRNKLLRDWGAQ
;
A
#
# COMPACT_ATOMS: atom_id res chain seq x y z
N MET A 1 56.20 -18.55 -5.04
CA MET A 1 55.34 -17.35 -5.22
C MET A 1 53.94 -17.66 -5.80
N PHE A 2 53.67 -18.85 -6.34
CA PHE A 2 52.37 -19.19 -6.97
C PHE A 2 51.16 -19.34 -6.02
N ASN A 3 51.36 -19.59 -4.72
CA ASN A 3 50.26 -19.80 -3.76
C ASN A 3 49.42 -18.54 -3.46
N ASN A 4 49.98 -17.34 -3.63
CA ASN A 4 49.29 -16.09 -3.34
C ASN A 4 48.44 -15.59 -4.52
N ALA A 5 48.81 -15.96 -5.75
CA ALA A 5 48.06 -15.67 -6.96
C ALA A 5 46.76 -16.49 -7.01
N PHE A 6 46.83 -17.78 -6.69
CA PHE A 6 45.63 -18.63 -6.64
C PHE A 6 44.62 -18.16 -5.59
N ARG A 7 45.11 -17.72 -4.42
CA ARG A 7 44.29 -17.13 -3.35
C ARG A 7 43.68 -15.77 -3.69
N THR A 8 44.31 -14.97 -4.55
CA THR A 8 43.78 -13.67 -4.99
C THR A 8 42.77 -13.82 -6.13
N VAL A 9 42.98 -14.75 -7.05
CA VAL A 9 42.03 -15.08 -8.13
C VAL A 9 40.73 -15.67 -7.55
N SER A 10 40.85 -16.62 -6.62
CA SER A 10 39.67 -17.19 -5.93
C SER A 10 38.89 -16.16 -5.12
N ARG A 11 39.56 -15.22 -4.44
CA ARG A 11 38.90 -14.09 -3.75
C ARG A 11 38.23 -13.11 -4.72
N LYS A 12 38.83 -12.82 -5.88
CA LYS A 12 38.23 -11.96 -6.91
C LYS A 12 37.01 -12.60 -7.57
N ALA A 13 37.05 -13.91 -7.83
CA ALA A 13 35.90 -14.66 -8.36
C ALA A 13 34.71 -14.70 -7.38
N MET A 14 34.99 -14.88 -6.08
CA MET A 14 33.97 -14.82 -5.01
C MET A 14 33.36 -13.42 -4.88
N ALA A 15 34.16 -12.35 -5.02
CA ALA A 15 33.66 -10.97 -5.03
C ALA A 15 32.80 -10.66 -6.26
N GLN A 16 33.10 -11.25 -7.42
CA GLN A 16 32.30 -11.11 -8.65
C GLN A 16 30.97 -11.86 -8.56
N SER A 17 30.96 -13.06 -7.95
CA SER A 17 29.73 -13.82 -7.70
C SER A 17 28.76 -13.08 -6.77
N ARG A 18 29.28 -12.41 -5.73
CA ARG A 18 28.47 -11.53 -4.84
C ARG A 18 27.92 -10.29 -5.54
N ARG A 19 28.57 -9.78 -6.60
CA ARG A 19 28.10 -8.63 -7.38
C ARG A 19 27.03 -8.98 -8.41
N GLY A 20 26.91 -10.24 -8.82
CA GLY A 20 25.87 -10.69 -9.75
C GLY A 20 24.45 -10.55 -9.20
N MET A 21 24.28 -10.70 -7.88
CA MET A 21 22.96 -10.62 -7.24
C MET A 21 22.41 -9.19 -7.19
N ALA A 22 23.28 -8.20 -6.96
CA ALA A 22 22.92 -6.78 -6.97
C ALA A 22 22.54 -6.29 -8.38
N THR A 23 23.21 -6.78 -9.43
CA THR A 23 22.88 -6.43 -10.82
C THR A 23 21.61 -7.11 -11.33
N ILE A 24 21.27 -8.31 -10.84
CA ILE A 24 19.98 -8.96 -11.17
C ILE A 24 18.81 -8.17 -10.56
N TYR A 25 18.94 -7.75 -9.30
CA TYR A 25 17.91 -6.92 -8.65
C TYR A 25 17.75 -5.54 -9.33
N ASP A 26 18.86 -4.88 -9.69
CA ASP A 26 18.84 -3.58 -10.37
C ASP A 26 18.23 -3.69 -11.79
N LYS A 27 18.48 -4.80 -12.50
CA LYS A 27 17.83 -5.09 -13.78
C LYS A 27 16.34 -5.40 -13.64
N ALA A 28 15.94 -6.14 -12.59
CA ALA A 28 14.54 -6.41 -12.31
C ALA A 28 13.77 -5.13 -11.95
N ILE A 29 14.35 -4.25 -11.12
CA ILE A 29 13.77 -2.94 -10.77
C ILE A 29 13.67 -2.03 -12.00
N ARG A 30 14.67 -2.03 -12.89
CA ARG A 30 14.60 -1.25 -14.14
C ARG A 30 13.65 -1.85 -15.18
N ALA A 31 13.50 -3.17 -15.22
CA ALA A 31 12.48 -3.82 -16.04
C ALA A 31 11.06 -3.51 -15.50
N ASP A 32 10.91 -3.43 -14.18
CA ASP A 32 9.67 -3.05 -13.51
C ASP A 32 9.36 -1.55 -13.60
N ALA A 33 10.36 -0.71 -13.86
CA ALA A 33 10.16 0.72 -14.15
C ALA A 33 9.32 0.96 -15.42
N HIS A 34 9.17 -0.04 -16.29
CA HIS A 34 8.25 -0.02 -17.44
C HIS A 34 6.88 -0.67 -17.12
N ASN A 35 6.75 -1.40 -16.01
CA ASN A 35 5.46 -1.89 -15.48
C ASN A 35 4.76 -0.80 -14.67
N ASN A 36 4.69 0.40 -15.22
CA ASN A 36 3.97 1.49 -14.56
C ASN A 36 2.47 1.21 -14.61
N VAL A 37 1.82 1.36 -13.46
CA VAL A 37 0.34 1.28 -13.32
C VAL A 37 -0.35 2.18 -14.35
N LYS A 38 0.27 3.33 -14.67
CA LYS A 38 -0.19 4.26 -15.70
C LYS A 38 -0.26 3.63 -17.10
N ALA A 39 0.74 2.84 -17.48
CA ALA A 39 0.86 2.23 -18.81
C ALA A 39 0.12 0.89 -18.95
N LYS A 40 -0.38 0.31 -17.84
CA LYS A 40 -1.12 -0.96 -17.84
C LYS A 40 -2.60 -0.79 -17.49
N MET A 41 -2.91 0.04 -16.50
CA MET A 41 -4.28 0.28 -16.04
C MET A 41 -4.85 1.57 -16.62
N LEU A 42 -4.13 2.70 -16.55
CA LEU A 42 -4.69 3.99 -17.00
C LEU A 42 -4.64 4.19 -18.53
N SER A 43 -4.00 3.31 -19.28
CA SER A 43 -3.98 3.35 -20.75
C SER A 43 -5.16 2.59 -21.37
N ASP A 44 -5.81 1.70 -20.62
CA ASP A 44 -6.92 0.89 -21.12
C ASP A 44 -8.26 1.61 -20.91
N PRO A 45 -9.01 1.93 -21.99
CA PRO A 45 -10.31 2.59 -21.88
C PRO A 45 -11.34 1.80 -21.05
N ALA A 46 -11.22 0.47 -20.95
CA ALA A 46 -12.11 -0.34 -20.12
C ALA A 46 -11.89 -0.16 -18.61
N THR A 47 -10.75 0.43 -18.21
CA THR A 47 -10.40 0.59 -16.79
C THR A 47 -11.07 1.82 -16.15
N TYR A 48 -11.38 2.86 -16.91
CA TYR A 48 -12.05 4.06 -16.37
C TYR A 48 -13.42 3.80 -15.72
N PRO A 49 -14.35 3.02 -16.31
CA PRO A 49 -15.61 2.73 -15.64
C PRO A 49 -15.41 1.92 -14.35
N LEU A 50 -14.43 1.01 -14.30
CA LEU A 50 -14.09 0.27 -13.08
C LEU A 50 -13.57 1.21 -11.98
N ILE A 51 -12.71 2.18 -12.33
CA ILE A 51 -12.22 3.19 -11.39
C ILE A 51 -13.39 4.01 -10.81
N VAL A 52 -14.37 4.38 -11.63
CA VAL A 52 -15.54 5.14 -11.17
C VAL A 52 -16.37 4.32 -10.17
N ILE A 53 -16.66 3.06 -10.45
CA ILE A 53 -17.47 2.21 -9.56
C ILE A 53 -16.73 1.95 -8.24
N LEU A 54 -15.44 1.65 -8.30
CA LEU A 54 -14.61 1.44 -7.11
C LEU A 54 -14.50 2.72 -6.28
N GLY A 55 -14.27 3.87 -6.94
CA GLY A 55 -14.23 5.17 -6.26
C GLY A 55 -15.56 5.52 -5.60
N PHE A 56 -16.68 5.26 -6.27
CA PHE A 56 -18.01 5.45 -5.71
C PHE A 56 -18.27 4.53 -4.51
N ALA A 57 -17.95 3.25 -4.61
CA ALA A 57 -18.12 2.30 -3.52
C ALA A 57 -17.31 2.70 -2.27
N VAL A 58 -16.05 3.08 -2.44
CA VAL A 58 -15.18 3.50 -1.34
C VAL A 58 -15.68 4.81 -0.71
N SER A 59 -15.97 5.82 -1.52
CA SER A 59 -16.47 7.10 -1.02
C SER A 59 -17.81 6.98 -0.32
N PHE A 60 -18.72 6.14 -0.83
CA PHE A 60 -20.01 5.90 -0.20
C PHE A 60 -19.86 5.13 1.12
N CYS A 61 -19.03 4.09 1.16
CA CYS A 61 -18.78 3.31 2.38
C CYS A 61 -18.12 4.18 3.47
N SER A 62 -17.07 4.92 3.12
CA SER A 62 -16.41 5.83 4.05
C SER A 62 -17.31 7.00 4.46
N GLY A 63 -18.06 7.58 3.52
CA GLY A 63 -19.00 8.67 3.79
C GLY A 63 -20.12 8.24 4.74
N PHE A 64 -20.73 7.09 4.50
CA PHE A 64 -21.75 6.53 5.38
C PHE A 64 -21.18 6.18 6.76
N GLY A 65 -19.97 5.61 6.81
CA GLY A 65 -19.27 5.33 8.07
C GLY A 65 -19.01 6.59 8.90
N VAL A 66 -18.52 7.66 8.27
CA VAL A 66 -18.29 8.96 8.93
C VAL A 66 -19.61 9.60 9.36
N TRP A 67 -20.64 9.53 8.53
CA TRP A 67 -21.96 10.04 8.87
C TRP A 67 -22.55 9.31 10.09
N PHE A 68 -22.45 7.98 10.11
CA PHE A 68 -22.88 7.17 11.25
C PHE A 68 -22.09 7.52 12.51
N LEU A 69 -20.76 7.64 12.44
CA LEU A 69 -19.91 8.01 13.57
C LEU A 69 -20.27 9.37 14.18
N THR A 70 -20.67 10.34 13.36
CA THR A 70 -20.96 11.71 13.80
C THR A 70 -22.42 11.93 14.21
N SER A 71 -23.34 11.21 13.56
CA SER A 71 -24.78 11.36 13.76
C SER A 71 -25.35 10.42 14.83
N ALA A 72 -24.73 9.26 15.05
CA ALA A 72 -25.18 8.33 16.09
C ALA A 72 -25.02 8.97 17.48
N SER A 73 -26.10 8.92 18.27
CA SER A 73 -26.11 9.39 19.66
C SER A 73 -25.24 8.54 20.59
N ASP A 74 -25.04 7.28 20.23
CA ASP A 74 -24.24 6.32 21.01
C ASP A 74 -22.74 6.55 20.84
N VAL A 75 -22.33 7.18 19.74
CA VAL A 75 -20.93 7.41 19.40
C VAL A 75 -20.50 8.79 19.89
N ARG A 76 -19.78 8.83 21.01
CA ARG A 76 -19.38 10.05 21.74
C ARG A 76 -18.11 10.71 21.20
N ILE A 77 -18.02 10.92 19.89
CA ILE A 77 -16.88 11.65 19.28
C ILE A 77 -16.95 13.14 19.62
N ASP A 78 -18.15 13.70 19.59
CA ASP A 78 -18.43 15.08 19.98
C ASP A 78 -18.42 15.23 21.53
N PRO A 79 -17.56 16.10 22.11
CA PRO A 79 -17.50 16.32 23.55
C PRO A 79 -18.82 16.82 24.15
N THR A 80 -19.67 17.50 23.37
CA THR A 80 -20.99 17.98 23.84
C THR A 80 -21.97 16.85 24.12
N LYS A 81 -21.78 15.68 23.49
CA LYS A 81 -22.66 14.50 23.62
C LYS A 81 -22.20 13.53 24.72
N ARG A 82 -21.02 13.73 25.33
CA ARG A 82 -20.42 12.80 26.31
C ARG A 82 -21.22 12.65 27.61
N ASN A 83 -21.90 13.69 28.05
CA ASN A 83 -22.66 13.70 29.30
C ASN A 83 -24.16 13.43 29.10
N LYS A 84 -24.60 13.18 27.87
CA LYS A 84 -26.01 12.89 27.59
C LYS A 84 -26.31 11.43 27.97
N LEU A 85 -27.47 11.22 28.61
CA LEU A 85 -27.97 9.90 28.96
C LEU A 85 -28.11 9.09 27.66
N LEU A 86 -27.38 7.97 27.55
CA LEU A 86 -27.29 7.21 26.29
C LEU A 86 -28.63 6.55 25.92
N ARG A 87 -29.51 6.36 26.91
CA ARG A 87 -30.58 5.39 26.84
C ARG A 87 -31.62 5.64 27.92
N ASP A 88 -32.81 6.12 27.56
CA ASP A 88 -33.89 6.56 28.47
C ASP A 88 -35.07 5.58 28.59
N TRP A 89 -35.10 4.48 27.82
CA TRP A 89 -36.17 3.48 27.98
C TRP A 89 -36.03 2.79 29.33
N GLY A 90 -37.03 3.03 30.20
CA GLY A 90 -37.08 2.58 31.59
C GLY A 90 -36.93 3.69 32.64
N ALA A 91 -36.74 4.95 32.24
CA ALA A 91 -36.74 6.11 33.13
C ALA A 91 -38.12 6.82 33.19
N GLN A 92 -39.20 6.05 33.05
CA GLN A 92 -40.58 6.47 33.34
C GLN A 92 -41.18 5.52 34.36
#